data_AF-L7EDS3-F1
#
_entry.id   AF-L7EDS3-F1
#
_cell.length_a   1.000
_cell.length_b   1.000
_cell.length_c   1.000
_cell.angle_alpha   90.00
_cell.angle_beta   90.00
_cell.angle_gamma   90.00
#
_symmetry.space_group_name_H-M   'P 1'
#
loop_
_entity.id
_entity.type
_entity.pdbx_description
1 polymer ?
#
loop_
_entity_poly.entity_id
_entity_poly.type
_entity_poly.pdbx_seq_one_letter_code
_entity_poly.pdbx_strand_id
1 'polypeptide(L)'
;MLESQKPPRIYCFQADYLASQQFNPQEIPAWLSLEVNWQGYRIHTLPWVADVARVLGLLAIEDTPQGWQDYLESLGLAKIRLMDSEEFFEDKSLSGC
;
A
#
# COMPACT_ATOMS: atom_id res chain seq x y z
N MET A 1 -27.74 10.38 10.67
CA MET A 1 -27.55 8.97 11.03
C MET A 1 -26.06 8.70 10.89
N LEU A 2 -25.33 8.42 11.98
CA LEU A 2 -23.97 7.91 11.86
C LEU A 2 -24.11 6.50 11.32
N GLU A 3 -23.89 6.32 10.01
CA GLU A 3 -23.59 5.00 9.48
C GLU A 3 -22.43 4.44 10.31
N SER A 4 -22.57 3.23 10.83
CA SER A 4 -21.50 2.55 11.56
C SER A 4 -20.25 2.61 10.70
N GLN A 5 -19.31 3.50 11.05
CA GLN A 5 -18.07 3.66 10.32
C GLN A 5 -17.34 2.33 10.43
N LYS A 6 -17.31 1.60 9.31
CA LYS A 6 -16.49 0.40 9.18
C LYS A 6 -15.07 0.86 9.51
N PRO A 7 -14.33 0.14 10.37
CA PRO A 7 -12.99 0.58 10.72
C PRO A 7 -12.15 0.73 9.44
N PRO A 8 -11.34 1.80 9.35
CA PRO A 8 -10.47 2.02 8.20
C PRO A 8 -9.62 0.78 7.94
N ARG A 9 -9.57 0.33 6.69
CA ARG A 9 -8.87 -0.90 6.30
C ARG A 9 -7.47 -0.55 5.84
N ILE A 10 -6.48 -1.22 6.42
CA ILE A 10 -5.11 -1.19 5.93
C ILE A 10 -4.97 -2.29 4.89
N TYR A 11 -4.52 -1.92 3.69
CA TYR A 11 -4.13 -2.85 2.66
C TYR A 11 -2.61 -2.91 2.59
N CYS A 12 -2.07 -4.12 2.54
CA CYS A 12 -0.65 -4.40 2.49
C CYS A 12 -0.30 -5.04 1.15
N PHE A 13 0.74 -4.53 0.49
CA PHE A 13 1.14 -4.96 -0.84
C PHE A 13 2.65 -5.20 -0.89
N GLN A 14 3.04 -6.14 -1.75
CA GLN A 14 4.41 -6.31 -2.16
C GLN A 14 4.53 -6.06 -3.66
N ALA A 15 5.61 -5.41 -4.10
CA ALA A 15 5.94 -5.25 -5.50
C ALA A 15 7.40 -5.63 -5.78
N ASP A 16 7.66 -6.13 -6.99
CA ASP A 16 8.98 -6.59 -7.41
C ASP A 16 9.89 -5.40 -7.75
N TYR A 17 11.09 -5.37 -7.16
CA TYR A 17 12.05 -4.27 -7.35
C TYR A 17 12.55 -4.16 -8.80
N LEU A 18 12.88 -5.29 -9.42
CA LEU A 18 13.48 -5.33 -10.76
C LEU A 18 12.44 -5.06 -11.86
N ALA A 19 11.18 -5.42 -11.62
CA ALA A 19 10.08 -5.18 -12.53
C ALA A 19 9.53 -3.73 -12.43
N SER A 20 9.66 -3.08 -11.27
CA SER A 20 9.13 -1.73 -11.01
C SER A 20 10.08 -0.61 -11.48
N GLN A 21 10.64 -0.73 -12.68
CA GLN A 21 11.68 0.20 -13.19
C GLN A 21 11.17 1.64 -13.42
N GLN A 22 9.85 1.81 -13.51
CA GLN A 22 9.18 3.09 -13.73
C GLN A 22 8.74 3.76 -12.43
N PHE A 23 8.84 3.05 -11.29
CA PHE A 23 8.48 3.59 -10.00
C PHE A 23 9.55 4.55 -9.48
N ASN A 24 9.14 5.73 -9.04
CA ASN A 24 10.00 6.68 -8.33
C ASN A 24 9.67 6.69 -6.82
N PRO A 25 10.48 6.04 -5.96
CA PRO A 25 10.25 6.00 -4.52
C PRO A 25 10.20 7.38 -3.84
N GLN A 26 10.84 8.40 -4.42
CA GLN A 26 10.87 9.75 -3.84
C GLN A 26 9.54 10.51 -4.01
N GLU A 27 8.68 10.03 -4.92
CA GLU A 27 7.39 10.65 -5.23
C GLU A 27 6.22 9.87 -4.61
N ILE A 28 6.47 8.98 -3.65
CA ILE A 28 5.39 8.21 -3.06
C ILE A 28 4.40 9.14 -2.31
N PRO A 29 3.09 9.06 -2.61
CA PRO A 29 2.09 9.88 -1.94
C PRO A 29 1.98 9.60 -0.45
N ALA A 30 1.65 10.63 0.33
CA ALA A 30 1.57 10.57 1.80
C ALA A 30 0.49 9.62 2.37
N TRP A 31 -0.43 9.12 1.54
CA TRP A 31 -1.42 8.10 1.93
C TRP A 31 -0.91 6.67 1.77
N LEU A 32 0.35 6.51 1.37
CA LEU A 32 1.06 5.25 1.32
C LEU A 32 2.31 5.34 2.20
N SER A 33 2.62 4.23 2.86
CA SER A 33 3.92 3.98 3.45
C SER A 33 4.72 3.06 2.55
N LEU A 34 6.01 3.33 2.41
CA LEU A 34 6.95 2.53 1.62
C LEU A 34 8.09 2.04 2.50
N GLU A 35 8.29 0.73 2.48
CA GLU A 35 9.46 0.07 3.00
C GLU A 35 10.12 -0.75 1.89
N VAL A 36 11.41 -1.05 2.06
CA VAL A 36 12.18 -1.87 1.11
C VAL A 36 12.88 -2.97 1.87
N ASN A 37 12.77 -4.20 1.37
CA ASN A 37 13.53 -5.34 1.87
C ASN A 37 14.05 -6.21 0.71
N TRP A 38 14.65 -7.36 1.05
CA TRP A 38 15.18 -8.30 0.07
C TRP A 38 14.13 -8.93 -0.85
N GLN A 39 12.84 -8.83 -0.53
CA GLN A 39 11.72 -9.31 -1.35
C GLN A 39 11.15 -8.24 -2.29
N GLY A 40 11.60 -6.99 -2.18
CA GLY A 40 11.17 -5.87 -3.01
C GLY A 40 10.59 -4.71 -2.21
N TYR A 41 9.62 -4.01 -2.81
CA TYR A 41 8.89 -2.94 -2.16
C TYR A 41 7.77 -3.51 -1.31
N ARG A 42 7.66 -3.03 -0.08
CA ARG A 42 6.54 -3.27 0.83
C ARG A 42 5.75 -1.98 0.96
N ILE A 43 4.49 -2.01 0.58
CA ILE A 43 3.62 -0.83 0.59
C ILE A 43 2.43 -1.12 1.48
N HIS A 44 2.05 -0.17 2.33
CA HIS A 44 0.75 -0.25 2.98
C HIS A 44 0.03 1.10 2.96
N THR A 45 -1.29 1.04 2.93
CA THR A 45 -2.13 2.24 2.95
C THR A 45 -2.10 2.89 4.33
N LEU A 46 -2.25 4.22 4.37
CA LEU A 46 -2.45 5.01 5.58
C LEU A 46 -3.88 5.58 5.54
N PRO A 47 -4.90 4.84 6.05
CA PRO A 47 -6.30 5.19 5.80
C PRO A 47 -6.69 6.58 6.30
N TRP A 48 -6.15 7.02 7.43
CA TRP A 48 -6.43 8.36 7.96
C TRP A 48 -5.95 9.50 7.04
N VAL A 49 -4.94 9.27 6.20
CA VAL A 49 -4.52 10.22 5.16
C VAL A 49 -5.31 10.00 3.87
N ALA A 50 -5.51 8.75 3.47
CA ALA A 50 -6.26 8.39 2.27
C ALA A 50 -7.70 8.90 2.31
N ASP A 51 -8.36 8.77 3.46
CA ASP A 51 -9.74 9.22 3.69
C ASP A 51 -9.85 10.73 3.53
N VAL A 52 -8.91 11.49 4.11
CA VAL A 52 -8.84 12.94 3.95
C VAL A 52 -8.59 13.31 2.48
N ALA A 53 -7.64 12.64 1.82
CA ALA A 53 -7.34 12.89 0.40
C ALA A 53 -8.55 12.60 -0.51
N ARG A 54 -9.32 11.55 -0.24
CA ARG A 54 -10.57 11.22 -0.94
C ARG A 54 -11.64 12.28 -0.73
N VAL A 55 -11.86 12.72 0.51
CA VAL A 55 -12.83 13.78 0.84
C VAL A 55 -12.47 15.10 0.15
N LEU A 56 -11.17 15.39 0.00
CA LEU A 56 -10.68 16.58 -0.71
C LEU A 56 -10.66 16.42 -2.24
N GLY A 57 -11.01 15.24 -2.78
CA GLY A 57 -10.99 14.96 -4.22
C GLY A 57 -9.58 14.82 -4.81
N LEU A 58 -8.55 14.65 -3.98
CA LEU A 58 -7.15 14.48 -4.40
C LEU A 58 -6.81 13.03 -4.74
N LEU A 59 -7.57 12.08 -4.17
CA LEU A 59 -7.40 10.65 -4.38
C LEU A 59 -8.70 10.07 -4.97
N ALA A 60 -8.69 9.74 -6.25
CA ALA A 60 -9.85 9.24 -6.98
C ALA A 60 -9.75 7.73 -7.21
N ILE A 61 -9.75 6.95 -6.12
CA ILE A 61 -9.70 5.48 -6.17
C ILE A 61 -10.86 4.88 -5.38
N GLU A 62 -11.28 3.69 -5.80
CA GLU A 62 -12.15 2.85 -4.98
C GLU A 62 -11.34 2.23 -3.84
N ASP A 63 -11.88 2.30 -2.62
CA ASP A 63 -11.23 1.74 -1.42
C ASP A 63 -11.44 0.23 -1.33
N THR A 64 -10.84 -0.47 -2.28
CA THR A 64 -10.84 -1.93 -2.44
C THR A 64 -9.42 -2.39 -2.74
N PRO A 65 -9.08 -3.67 -2.49
CA PRO A 65 -7.75 -4.20 -2.84
C PRO A 65 -7.38 -3.96 -4.31
N GLN A 66 -8.34 -4.14 -5.23
CA GLN A 66 -8.09 -3.95 -6.66
C GLN A 66 -7.88 -2.48 -7.00
N GLY A 67 -8.71 -1.57 -6.47
CA GLY A 67 -8.55 -0.14 -6.72
C GLY A 67 -7.20 0.40 -6.23
N TRP A 68 -6.74 -0.10 -5.08
CA TRP A 68 -5.40 0.20 -4.59
C TRP A 68 -4.29 -0.43 -5.45
N GLN A 69 -4.47 -1.66 -5.93
CA GLN A 69 -3.51 -2.29 -6.84
C GLN A 69 -3.38 -1.49 -8.15
N ASP A 70 -4.49 -1.15 -8.80
CA ASP A 70 -4.50 -0.37 -10.04
C ASP A 70 -3.82 0.99 -9.84
N TYR A 71 -4.04 1.62 -8.69
CA TYR A 71 -3.36 2.84 -8.29
C TYR A 71 -1.84 2.65 -8.17
N LEU A 72 -1.39 1.59 -7.50
CA LEU A 72 0.04 1.28 -7.38
C LEU A 72 0.68 0.99 -8.75
N GLU A 73 -0.02 0.28 -9.64
CA GLU A 73 0.41 0.07 -11.03
C GLU A 73 0.57 1.40 -11.77
N SER A 74 -0.34 2.35 -11.56
CA SER A 74 -0.25 3.70 -12.16
C SER A 74 0.96 4.52 -11.66
N LEU A 75 1.49 4.20 -10.48
CA LEU A 75 2.74 4.77 -9.96
C LEU A 75 4.00 4.12 -10.56
N GLY A 76 3.85 3.09 -11.40
CA GLY A 76 4.96 2.37 -12.02
C GLY A 76 5.45 1.16 -11.24
N LEU A 77 4.73 0.74 -10.19
CA LEU A 77 5.00 -0.53 -9.50
C LEU A 77 4.51 -1.71 -10.34
N ALA A 78 5.21 -2.83 -10.28
CA ALA A 78 4.92 -4.01 -11.08
C ALA A 78 4.93 -5.30 -10.25
N LYS A 79 4.20 -6.31 -10.77
CA LYS A 79 3.98 -7.61 -10.11
C LYS A 79 3.49 -7.45 -8.67
N ILE A 80 2.50 -6.59 -8.49
CA ILE A 80 1.94 -6.29 -7.18
C ILE A 80 1.15 -7.50 -6.66
N ARG A 81 1.35 -7.82 -5.38
CA ARG A 81 0.62 -8.87 -4.67
C ARG A 81 0.03 -8.29 -3.39
N LEU A 82 -1.25 -8.54 -3.16
CA LEU A 82 -1.89 -8.30 -1.86
C LEU A 82 -1.33 -9.29 -0.82
N MET A 83 -0.88 -8.76 0.31
CA MET A 83 -0.37 -9.53 1.44
C MET A 83 -1.37 -9.56 2.58
N ASP A 84 -1.29 -10.62 3.38
CA ASP A 84 -1.91 -10.61 4.69
C ASP A 84 -1.19 -9.59 5.61
N SER A 85 -1.93 -8.93 6.49
CA SER A 85 -1.37 -7.90 7.37
C SER A 85 -0.40 -8.49 8.40
N GLU A 86 -0.66 -9.69 8.92
CA GLU A 86 0.23 -10.35 9.88
C GLU A 86 1.56 -10.70 9.20
N GLU A 87 1.51 -11.34 8.01
CA GLU A 87 2.72 -11.61 7.21
C GLU A 87 3.48 -10.33 6.83
N PHE A 88 2.76 -9.24 6.59
CA PHE A 88 3.35 -7.95 6.21
C PHE A 88 4.03 -7.23 7.38
N PHE A 89 3.52 -7.32 8.61
CA PHE A 89 4.12 -6.63 9.76
C PHE A 89 5.03 -7.52 10.60
N GLU A 90 5.03 -8.84 10.36
CA GLU A 90 6.04 -9.72 10.91
C GLU A 90 7.43 -9.34 10.40
N ASP A 91 8.28 -8.90 11.34
CA ASP A 91 9.70 -8.79 11.12
C ASP A 91 10.29 -10.19 11.20
N LYS A 92 10.56 -10.82 10.05
CA LYS A 92 11.31 -12.09 10.00
C LYS A 92 12.81 -11.89 10.27
N SER A 93 13.19 -10.82 10.98
CA SER A 93 14.50 -10.75 11.61
C SER A 93 14.54 -11.74 12.79
N LEU A 94 15.23 -12.87 12.59
CA LEU A 94 15.72 -13.77 13.64
C LEU A 94 14.70 -14.65 14.39
N SER A 95 14.10 -15.63 13.72
CA SER A 95 13.65 -16.89 14.37
C SER A 95 14.54 -18.07 13.95
N GLY A 96 15.85 -17.86 14.02
CA GLY A 96 16.87 -18.86 13.73
C GLY A 96 18.13 -18.64 14.57
N CYS A 97 18.07 -19.04 15.84
CA CYS A 97 19.21 -19.44 16.67
C CYS A 97 18.77 -20.66 17.48
#